data_AF-A0A853F7S2-F1
#
_entry.id   AF-A0A853F7S2-F1
#
_cell.length_a   1.000
_cell.length_b   1.000
_cell.length_c   1.000
_cell.angle_alpha   90.00
_cell.angle_beta   90.00
_cell.angle_gamma   90.00
#
_symmetry.space_group_name_H-M   'P 1'
#
loop_
_entity.id
_entity.type
_entity.pdbx_description
1 polymer ?
#
loop_
_entity_poly.entity_id
_entity_poly.type
_entity_poly.pdbx_seq_one_letter_code
_entity_poly.pdbx_strand_id
1 'polypeptide(L)'
;MHAKLTQSQLGERLGVSKGNVSAWENGHHEASVEQVNRIAEITGYVERLTVPASLPSSAGTEMWAQWPFPQVDQNKVRQLDKESAISLQAAILIAAAQVGLDIRK
;
A
#
# COMPACT_ATOMS: atom_id res chain seq x y z
N MET A 1 3.91 20.82 -12.04
CA MET A 1 4.85 20.45 -13.14
C MET A 1 6.27 20.46 -12.60
N HIS A 2 6.86 19.29 -12.30
CA HIS A 2 8.11 19.23 -11.52
C HIS A 2 9.40 19.10 -12.36
N ALA A 3 9.35 18.56 -13.58
CA ALA A 3 10.56 18.28 -14.36
C ALA A 3 10.79 19.12 -15.64
N LYS A 4 9.78 19.87 -16.12
CA LYS A 4 9.81 20.61 -17.41
C LYS A 4 10.38 19.77 -18.60
N LEU A 5 10.05 18.48 -18.65
CA LEU A 5 10.44 17.58 -19.75
C LEU A 5 9.31 17.46 -20.78
N THR A 6 9.66 17.33 -22.05
CA THR A 6 8.69 16.93 -23.09
C THR A 6 8.49 15.41 -23.08
N GLN A 7 7.38 14.94 -23.65
CA GLN A 7 7.11 13.49 -23.79
C GLN A 7 8.26 12.76 -24.52
N SER A 8 8.85 13.38 -25.54
CA SER A 8 9.98 12.81 -26.27
C SER A 8 11.22 12.67 -25.38
N GLN A 9 11.53 13.71 -24.61
CA GLN A 9 12.67 13.68 -23.68
C GLN A 9 12.48 12.69 -22.54
N LEU A 10 11.25 12.53 -22.04
CA LEU A 10 10.94 11.51 -21.04
C LEU A 10 11.07 10.10 -21.63
N GLY A 11 10.55 9.89 -22.84
CA GLY A 11 10.69 8.62 -23.56
C GLY A 11 12.16 8.24 -23.80
N GLU A 12 12.98 9.18 -24.28
CA GLU A 12 14.42 8.98 -24.48
C GLU A 12 15.14 8.55 -23.19
N ARG A 13 14.82 9.18 -22.06
CA ARG A 13 15.43 8.84 -20.76
C ARG A 13 14.96 7.50 -20.19
N LEU A 14 13.77 7.06 -20.58
CA LEU A 14 13.18 5.77 -20.18
C LEU A 14 13.49 4.63 -21.15
N GLY A 15 14.04 4.92 -22.33
CA GLY A 15 14.22 3.94 -23.40
C GLY A 15 12.92 3.51 -24.08
N VAL A 16 11.88 4.36 -24.07
CA VAL A 16 10.58 4.10 -24.70
C VAL A 16 10.22 5.19 -25.72
N SER A 17 9.25 4.92 -26.60
CA SER A 17 8.80 5.90 -27.58
C SER A 17 7.96 7.02 -26.92
N LYS A 18 7.93 8.20 -27.56
CA LYS A 18 6.97 9.28 -27.22
C LYS A 18 5.52 8.77 -27.19
N GLY A 19 5.18 7.83 -28.08
CA GLY A 19 3.85 7.20 -28.15
C GLY A 19 3.47 6.45 -26.88
N ASN A 20 4.42 5.73 -26.25
CA ASN A 20 4.17 5.07 -24.96
C ASN A 20 3.86 6.08 -23.86
N VAL A 21 4.67 7.14 -23.75
CA VAL A 21 4.44 8.21 -22.76
C VAL A 21 3.06 8.85 -22.97
N SER A 22 2.69 9.15 -24.22
CA SER A 22 1.37 9.68 -24.54
C SER A 22 0.23 8.72 -24.19
N ALA A 23 0.41 7.41 -24.38
CA ALA A 23 -0.61 6.42 -24.03
C ALA A 23 -0.83 6.33 -22.51
N TRP A 24 0.24 6.45 -21.72
CA TRP A 24 0.17 6.51 -20.26
C TRP A 24 -0.55 7.77 -19.76
N GLU A 25 -0.18 8.94 -20.30
CA GLU A 25 -0.76 10.21 -19.87
C GLU A 25 -2.25 10.36 -20.23
N ASN A 26 -2.70 9.71 -21.30
CA ASN A 26 -4.13 9.68 -21.68
C ASN A 26 -4.89 8.49 -21.05
N GLY A 27 -4.24 7.65 -20.25
CA GLY A 27 -4.87 6.50 -19.60
C GLY A 27 -5.26 5.36 -20.56
N HIS A 28 -4.70 5.34 -21.77
CA HIS A 28 -4.94 4.25 -22.73
C HIS A 28 -4.16 2.97 -22.36
N HIS A 29 -3.02 3.11 -21.69
CA HIS A 29 -2.24 2.00 -21.15
C HIS A 29 -1.68 2.38 -19.78
N GLU A 30 -1.46 1.39 -18.92
CA GLU A 30 -0.75 1.59 -17.66
C GLU A 30 0.75 1.32 -17.84
N ALA A 31 1.58 2.16 -17.22
CA ALA A 31 3.01 1.90 -17.11
C ALA A 31 3.25 0.81 -16.05
N SER A 32 4.27 -0.01 -16.24
CA SER A 32 4.65 -0.99 -15.20
C SER A 32 5.15 -0.29 -13.94
N VAL A 33 5.10 -0.98 -12.80
CA VAL A 33 5.62 -0.45 -11.52
C VAL A 33 7.08 0.01 -11.64
N GLU A 34 7.91 -0.74 -12.37
CA GLU A 34 9.30 -0.36 -12.64
C GLU A 34 9.40 0.96 -13.43
N GLN A 35 8.54 1.13 -14.45
CA GLN A 35 8.49 2.35 -15.26
C GLN A 35 8.02 3.54 -14.44
N VAL A 36 7.03 3.37 -13.56
CA VAL A 36 6.56 4.40 -12.64
C VAL A 36 7.68 4.86 -11.71
N ASN A 37 8.43 3.92 -11.12
CA ASN A 37 9.57 4.26 -10.26
C ASN A 37 10.64 5.05 -11.03
N ARG A 38 10.95 4.63 -12.26
CA ARG A 38 11.95 5.32 -13.10
C ARG A 38 11.48 6.70 -13.56
N ILE A 39 10.19 6.87 -13.83
CA ILE A 39 9.58 8.18 -14.09
C ILE A 39 9.74 9.08 -12.87
N ALA A 40 9.47 8.58 -11.65
CA ALA A 40 9.63 9.33 -10.42
C ALA A 40 11.07 9.81 -10.20
N GLU A 41 12.06 8.94 -10.43
CA GLU A 41 13.49 9.28 -10.39
C GLU A 41 13.86 10.38 -11.41
N ILE A 42 13.48 10.21 -12.68
CA ILE A 42 13.83 11.15 -13.76
C ILE A 42 13.19 12.52 -13.54
N THR A 43 11.95 12.52 -13.06
CA THR A 43 11.17 13.76 -12.89
C THR A 43 11.43 14.45 -11.56
N GLY A 44 12.12 13.78 -10.63
CA GLY A 44 12.20 14.19 -9.24
C GLY A 44 10.83 14.22 -8.56
N TYR A 45 9.84 13.51 -9.13
CA TYR A 45 8.51 13.41 -8.55
C TYR A 45 8.59 12.48 -7.35
N VAL A 46 8.69 13.07 -6.17
CA VAL A 46 8.39 12.37 -4.93
C VAL A 46 6.88 12.40 -4.80
N GLU A 47 6.24 11.23 -4.85
CA GLU A 47 4.83 11.11 -4.48
C GLU A 47 4.72 11.50 -3.01
N ARG A 48 4.45 12.78 -2.78
CA ARG A 48 3.93 13.23 -1.50
C ARG A 48 2.51 12.75 -1.49
N LEU A 49 2.31 11.59 -0.87
CA LEU A 49 1.01 11.18 -0.35
C LEU A 49 0.47 12.41 0.37
N THR A 50 -0.44 13.12 -0.30
CA THR A 50 -1.15 14.23 0.30
C THR A 50 -2.16 13.55 1.20
N VAL A 51 -1.69 13.16 2.37
CA VAL A 51 -2.57 12.92 3.51
C VAL A 51 -3.34 14.23 3.65
N PRO A 52 -4.69 14.24 3.47
CA PRO A 52 -5.46 15.43 3.82
C PRO A 52 -5.00 15.87 5.21
N ALA A 53 -4.73 17.16 5.42
CA ALA A 53 -4.25 17.70 6.70
C ALA A 53 -5.21 17.44 7.88
N SER A 54 -6.36 16.80 7.60
CA SER A 54 -7.32 16.26 8.57
C SER A 54 -7.07 14.80 8.96
N LEU A 55 -6.12 14.09 8.37
CA LEU A 55 -5.66 12.82 8.91
C LEU A 55 -4.70 13.14 10.04
N PRO A 56 -5.00 12.75 11.28
CA PRO A 56 -4.04 12.94 12.34
C PRO A 56 -2.77 12.20 11.94
N SER A 57 -1.63 12.86 12.09
CA SER A 57 -0.30 12.40 11.65
C SER A 57 0.19 11.15 12.41
N SER A 58 -0.73 10.48 13.08
CA SER A 58 -0.63 9.30 13.92
C SER A 58 -1.64 8.21 13.51
N ALA A 59 -2.39 8.36 12.40
CA ALA A 59 -3.47 7.45 11.98
C ALA A 59 -3.07 5.97 11.75
N GLY A 60 -1.80 5.68 11.44
CA GLY A 60 -1.30 4.29 11.40
C GLY A 60 -1.21 3.65 12.79
N THR A 61 -1.00 4.46 13.83
CA THR A 61 -0.97 4.05 15.25
C THR A 61 -2.30 4.31 15.95
N GLU A 62 -3.08 5.30 15.52
CA GLU A 62 -4.35 5.70 16.13
C GLU A 62 -5.54 4.88 15.66
N MET A 63 -5.57 4.41 14.42
CA MET A 63 -6.64 3.50 13.98
C MET A 63 -6.58 2.16 14.73
N TRP A 64 -5.39 1.81 15.25
CA TRP A 64 -5.14 0.68 16.16
C TRP A 64 -5.00 1.10 17.63
N ALA A 65 -5.10 2.41 17.95
CA ALA A 65 -5.12 2.86 19.35
C ALA A 65 -6.42 2.45 20.03
N GLN A 66 -7.51 2.39 19.25
CA GLN A 66 -8.75 1.76 19.68
C GLN A 66 -8.78 0.30 19.24
N TRP A 67 -9.15 -0.58 20.17
CA TRP A 67 -9.31 -2.00 19.89
C TRP A 67 -10.33 -2.23 18.76
N PRO A 68 -9.94 -2.84 17.62
CA PRO A 68 -10.77 -2.87 16.41
C PRO A 68 -11.83 -3.98 16.41
N PHE A 69 -11.82 -4.85 17.42
CA PHE A 69 -12.72 -5.99 17.50
C PHE A 69 -13.78 -5.76 18.60
N PRO A 70 -14.87 -5.02 18.33
CA PRO A 70 -15.87 -4.69 19.34
C PRO A 70 -16.56 -5.92 19.96
N GLN A 71 -16.55 -7.05 19.25
CA GLN A 71 -17.12 -8.32 19.70
C GLN A 71 -16.13 -9.20 20.46
N VAL A 72 -14.84 -8.82 20.49
CA VAL A 72 -13.78 -9.56 21.17
C VAL A 72 -13.28 -8.74 22.35
N ASP A 73 -13.21 -9.32 23.54
CA ASP A 73 -12.71 -8.63 24.72
C ASP A 73 -11.18 -8.48 24.67
N GLN A 74 -10.69 -7.25 24.59
CA GLN A 74 -9.26 -6.94 24.53
C GLN A 74 -8.49 -7.45 25.76
N ASN A 75 -9.05 -7.31 26.96
CA ASN A 75 -8.35 -7.67 28.19
C ASN A 75 -8.17 -9.18 28.28
N LYS A 76 -9.19 -9.95 27.87
CA LYS A 76 -9.09 -11.41 27.83
C LYS A 76 -8.01 -11.89 26.87
N VAL A 77 -7.95 -11.32 25.66
CA VAL A 77 -6.90 -11.66 24.68
C VAL A 77 -5.51 -11.33 25.21
N ARG A 78 -5.35 -10.21 25.90
CA ARG A 78 -4.06 -9.79 26.49
C ARG A 78 -3.62 -10.67 27.67
N GLN A 79 -4.54 -11.34 28.35
CA GLN A 79 -4.27 -12.18 29.52
C GLN A 79 -4.11 -13.66 29.18
N LEU A 80 -4.15 -14.04 27.91
CA LEU A 80 -3.98 -15.43 27.50
C LEU A 80 -2.60 -15.96 27.90
N ASP A 81 -2.58 -17.17 28.46
CA ASP A 81 -1.37 -17.94 28.62
C ASP A 81 -0.87 -18.48 27.25
N LYS A 82 0.34 -19.06 27.25
CA LYS A 82 1.00 -19.51 26.03
C LYS A 82 0.22 -20.62 25.30
N GLU A 83 -0.42 -21.54 26.04
CA GLU A 83 -1.16 -22.65 25.46
C GLU A 83 -2.47 -22.15 24.81
N SER A 84 -3.18 -21.27 25.52
CA SER A 84 -4.39 -20.63 25.02
C SER A 84 -4.11 -19.73 23.81
N ALA A 85 -2.98 -19.01 23.80
CA ALA A 85 -2.57 -18.18 22.67
C ALA A 85 -2.29 -19.00 21.41
N ILE A 86 -1.62 -20.15 21.54
CA ILE A 86 -1.34 -21.08 20.43
C ILE A 86 -2.66 -21.64 19.87
N SER A 87 -3.58 -22.03 20.77
CA SER A 87 -4.89 -22.56 20.37
C SER A 87 -5.72 -21.51 19.61
N LEU A 88 -5.72 -20.26 20.08
CA LEU A 88 -6.38 -19.14 19.38
C LEU A 88 -5.75 -18.87 18.00
N GLN A 89 -4.42 -18.87 17.91
CA GLN A 89 -3.72 -18.69 16.64
C GLN A 89 -4.11 -19.79 15.64
N ALA A 90 -4.12 -21.06 16.07
CA ALA A 90 -4.51 -22.18 15.22
C ALA A 90 -5.96 -22.03 14.72
N ALA A 91 -6.89 -21.65 15.61
CA ALA A 91 -8.28 -21.41 15.24
C ALA A 91 -8.42 -20.30 14.19
N ILE A 92 -7.69 -19.19 14.34
CA ILE A 92 -7.69 -18.09 13.37
C ILE A 92 -7.17 -18.55 12.00
N LEU A 93 -6.06 -19.29 11.97
CA LEU A 93 -5.49 -19.80 10.72
C LEU A 93 -6.44 -20.75 9.99
N ILE A 94 -7.12 -21.63 10.73
CA ILE A 94 -8.10 -22.57 10.16
C ILE A 94 -9.31 -21.81 9.61
N ALA A 95 -9.86 -20.87 10.38
CA ALA A 95 -11.00 -20.08 9.95
C ALA A 95 -10.67 -19.23 8.70
N ALA A 96 -9.48 -18.63 8.66
CA ALA A 96 -9.00 -17.88 7.51
C ALA A 96 -8.90 -18.75 6.25
N ALA A 97 -8.35 -19.96 6.38
CA ALA A 97 -8.26 -20.91 5.27
C ALA A 97 -9.65 -21.33 4.74
N GLN A 98 -10.65 -21.47 5.61
CA GLN A 98 -12.03 -21.80 5.21
C GLN A 98 -12.68 -20.70 4.35
N VAL A 99 -12.33 -19.44 4.58
CA VAL A 99 -12.85 -18.29 3.82
C VAL A 99 -11.93 -17.84 2.68
N GLY A 100 -10.86 -18.60 2.40
CA GLY A 100 -9.91 -18.30 1.33
C GLY A 100 -9.00 -17.10 1.59
N LEU A 101 -8.86 -16.67 2.86
CA LEU A 101 -7.97 -15.59 3.26
C LEU A 101 -6.61 -16.16 3.67
N ASP A 102 -5.54 -15.69 3.02
CA ASP A 102 -4.16 -16.02 3.43
C ASP A 102 -3.67 -15.01 4.47
N ILE A 103 -3.51 -15.48 5.72
CA ILE A 103 -3.14 -14.66 6.89
C ILE A 103 -1.74 -15.04 7.41
N ARG A 104 -1.03 -15.96 6.73
CA ARG A 104 0.35 -16.29 7.10
C ARG A 104 1.27 -15.12 6.74
N LYS A 105 2.26 -14.86 7.60
CA LYS A 105 3.28 -13.84 7.40
C LYS A 105 4.40 -14.36 6.51
#